data_AF-A0A1H1T2F4-F1
#
_entry.id   AF-A0A1H1T2F4-F1
#
_cell.length_a   1.000
_cell.length_b   1.000
_cell.length_c   1.000
_cell.angle_alpha   90.00
_cell.angle_beta   90.00
_cell.angle_gamma   90.00
#
_symmetry.space_group_name_H-M   'P 1'
#
loop_
_entity.id
_entity.type
_entity.pdbx_description
1 polymer ?
#
loop_
_entity_poly.entity_id
_entity_poly.type
_entity_poly.pdbx_seq_one_letter_code
_entity_poly.pdbx_strand_id
1 'polypeptide(L)'
;MTLTYRSLASVLLITATVMSAAFQLYRASLGTAEEVDRFGPDAAVAYGCFIVVAVVVRGDRTWAWTATALLLVAVLVYGVTVYYPTVHAARPMGLLDWVEGTLYTGLLLAALGCALLRLTGTTVAPSRSGVTSARGSALDAAGEAASQPASTRPV
;
A
#
# COMPACT_ATOMS: atom_id res chain seq x y z
N MET A 1 -15.52 3.86 3.53
CA MET A 1 -14.44 2.88 3.80
C MET A 1 -13.24 3.63 4.36
N THR A 2 -12.82 3.36 5.59
CA THR A 2 -11.59 3.92 6.15
C THR A 2 -10.39 3.11 5.64
N LEU A 3 -9.47 3.76 4.91
CA LEU A 3 -8.26 3.11 4.43
C LEU A 3 -7.32 2.87 5.64
N THR A 4 -7.10 1.61 6.00
CA THR A 4 -6.15 1.23 7.07
C THR A 4 -4.85 0.75 6.44
N TYR A 5 -3.71 0.90 7.14
CA TYR A 5 -2.40 0.44 6.64
C TYR A 5 -2.43 -1.03 6.22
N ARG A 6 -3.11 -1.90 6.98
CA ARG A 6 -3.29 -3.32 6.65
C ARG A 6 -3.98 -3.53 5.30
N SER A 7 -5.04 -2.75 5.02
CA SER A 7 -5.79 -2.86 3.76
C SER A 7 -4.97 -2.30 2.61
N LEU A 8 -4.31 -1.16 2.81
CA LEU A 8 -3.46 -0.53 1.79
C LEU A 8 -2.27 -1.42 1.43
N ALA A 9 -1.49 -1.87 2.42
CA ALA A 9 -0.35 -2.76 2.19
C ALA A 9 -0.77 -4.07 1.50
N SER A 10 -1.87 -4.68 1.95
CA SER A 10 -2.38 -5.90 1.32
C SER A 10 -2.77 -5.68 -0.14
N VAL A 11 -3.48 -4.59 -0.45
CA VAL A 11 -3.86 -4.27 -1.83
C VAL A 11 -2.63 -3.97 -2.68
N LEU A 12 -1.68 -3.18 -2.18
CA LEU A 12 -0.44 -2.88 -2.90
C LEU A 12 0.35 -4.14 -3.24
N LEU A 13 0.49 -5.06 -2.28
CA LEU A 13 1.18 -6.34 -2.50
C LEU A 13 0.46 -7.22 -3.51
N ILE A 14 -0.87 -7.35 -3.40
CA ILE A 14 -1.67 -8.14 -4.36
C ILE A 14 -1.55 -7.54 -5.76
N THR A 15 -1.71 -6.22 -5.90
CA THR A 15 -1.60 -5.53 -7.19
C THR A 15 -0.21 -5.72 -7.80
N ALA A 16 0.86 -5.53 -7.02
CA ALA A 16 2.23 -5.75 -7.49
C ALA A 16 2.44 -7.19 -7.96
N THR A 17 1.97 -8.16 -7.18
CA THR A 17 2.10 -9.60 -7.47
C THR A 17 1.36 -9.99 -8.74
N VAL A 18 0.09 -9.59 -8.86
CA VAL A 18 -0.74 -9.94 -10.02
C VAL A 18 -0.22 -9.27 -11.29
N MET A 19 0.15 -7.99 -11.22
CA MET A 19 0.72 -7.27 -12.35
C MET A 19 2.01 -7.92 -12.84
N SER A 20 2.94 -8.23 -11.93
CA SER A 20 4.21 -8.87 -12.29
C SER A 20 4.02 -10.28 -12.83
N ALA A 21 3.17 -11.10 -12.20
CA ALA A 21 2.87 -12.45 -12.69
C ALA A 21 2.22 -12.43 -14.08
N ALA A 22 1.28 -11.50 -14.33
CA ALA A 22 0.67 -11.33 -15.64
C ALA A 22 1.69 -10.91 -16.70
N PHE A 23 2.62 -10.00 -16.34
CA PHE A 23 3.68 -9.58 -17.24
C PHE A 23 4.67 -10.71 -17.55
N GLN A 24 5.08 -11.48 -16.55
CA GLN A 24 5.95 -12.63 -16.77
C GLN A 24 5.25 -13.69 -17.63
N LEU A 25 3.96 -13.95 -17.41
CA LEU A 25 3.18 -14.87 -18.25
C LEU A 25 3.07 -14.37 -19.70
N TYR A 26 2.83 -13.07 -19.89
CA TYR A 26 2.85 -12.44 -21.20
C TYR A 26 4.22 -12.64 -21.89
N ARG A 27 5.32 -12.36 -21.19
CA ARG A 27 6.68 -12.55 -21.70
C ARG A 27 6.98 -14.02 -22.04
N ALA A 28 6.58 -14.95 -21.17
CA ALA A 28 6.68 -16.38 -21.40
C ALA A 28 5.95 -16.79 -22.68
N SER A 29 4.76 -16.25 -22.93
CA SER A 29 3.97 -16.55 -24.13
C SER A 29 4.61 -16.08 -25.44
N LEU A 30 5.49 -15.08 -25.37
CA LEU A 30 6.24 -14.60 -26.55
C LEU A 30 7.46 -15.47 -26.88
N GLY A 31 7.95 -16.29 -25.93
CA GLY A 31 9.09 -17.20 -26.15
C GLY A 31 10.43 -16.52 -26.47
N THR A 32 10.54 -15.20 -26.29
CA THR A 32 11.72 -14.44 -26.75
C THR A 32 12.99 -14.63 -25.92
N ALA A 33 12.87 -15.07 -24.66
CA ALA A 33 14.00 -15.33 -23.77
C ALA A 33 13.62 -16.38 -22.71
N GLU A 34 13.45 -17.65 -23.11
CA GLU A 34 12.94 -18.72 -22.25
C GLU A 34 13.68 -18.87 -20.91
N GLU A 35 14.99 -18.67 -20.86
CA GLU A 35 15.78 -18.86 -19.63
C GLU A 35 15.41 -17.88 -18.50
N VAL A 36 14.97 -16.66 -18.86
CA VAL A 36 14.65 -15.59 -17.89
C VAL A 36 13.16 -15.27 -17.82
N ASP A 37 12.40 -15.58 -18.88
CA ASP A 37 10.96 -15.31 -18.97
C ASP A 37 10.07 -16.50 -18.61
N ARG A 38 10.66 -17.67 -18.30
CA ARG A 38 9.87 -18.87 -18.00
C ARG A 38 9.00 -18.66 -16.76
N PHE A 39 7.70 -18.87 -16.95
CA PHE A 39 6.74 -19.01 -15.84
C PHE A 39 6.72 -20.47 -15.35
N GLY A 40 7.70 -20.82 -14.51
CA GLY A 40 7.85 -22.17 -13.96
C GLY A 40 7.18 -22.39 -12.60
N PRO A 41 7.28 -23.62 -12.05
CA PRO A 41 6.81 -23.92 -10.69
C PRO A 41 7.46 -23.04 -9.62
N ASP A 42 8.72 -22.66 -9.81
CA ASP A 42 9.48 -21.72 -8.99
C ASP A 42 8.84 -20.32 -8.97
N ALA A 43 8.46 -19.78 -10.13
CA ALA A 43 7.74 -18.52 -10.23
C ALA A 43 6.37 -18.60 -9.54
N ALA A 44 5.63 -19.70 -9.76
CA ALA A 44 4.34 -19.92 -9.12
C ALA A 44 4.45 -19.96 -7.58
N VAL A 45 5.48 -20.63 -7.04
CA VAL A 45 5.76 -20.66 -5.60
C VAL A 45 6.11 -19.27 -5.09
N ALA A 46 6.98 -18.52 -5.79
CA ALA A 46 7.36 -17.17 -5.40
C ALA A 46 6.14 -16.24 -5.33
N TYR A 47 5.31 -16.20 -6.37
CA TYR A 47 4.08 -15.40 -6.38
C TYR A 47 3.08 -15.88 -5.32
N GLY A 48 2.95 -17.19 -5.12
CA GLY A 48 2.14 -17.76 -4.03
C GLY A 48 2.58 -17.26 -2.66
N CYS A 49 3.89 -17.21 -2.39
CA CYS A 49 4.45 -16.64 -1.17
C CYS A 49 4.08 -15.17 -0.99
N PHE A 50 4.15 -14.35 -2.04
CA PHE A 50 3.73 -12.95 -1.95
C PHE A 50 2.24 -12.79 -1.66
N ILE A 51 1.37 -13.63 -2.23
CA ILE A 51 -0.06 -13.64 -1.91
C ILE A 51 -0.29 -14.00 -0.44
N VAL A 52 0.40 -15.04 0.07
CA VAL A 52 0.32 -15.42 1.48
C VAL A 52 0.73 -14.26 2.39
N VAL A 53 1.85 -13.60 2.08
CA VAL A 53 2.31 -12.41 2.82
C VAL A 53 1.26 -11.30 2.80
N ALA A 54 0.66 -11.02 1.64
CA ALA A 54 -0.39 -10.01 1.51
C ALA A 54 -1.64 -10.32 2.35
N VAL A 55 -1.96 -11.59 2.56
CA VAL A 55 -3.05 -12.04 3.45
C VAL A 55 -2.63 -11.95 4.92
N VAL A 56 -1.43 -12.43 5.26
CA VAL A 56 -0.90 -12.46 6.63
C VAL A 56 -0.81 -11.05 7.23
N VAL A 57 -0.44 -10.04 6.43
CA VAL A 57 -0.39 -8.63 6.84
C VAL A 57 -1.77 -8.11 7.30
N ARG A 58 -2.89 -8.70 6.85
CA ARG A 58 -4.24 -8.33 7.34
C ARG A 58 -4.47 -8.70 8.79
N GLY A 59 -3.76 -9.69 9.31
CA GLY A 59 -3.86 -10.17 10.69
C GLY A 59 -3.28 -9.20 11.73
N ASP A 60 -2.66 -8.11 11.30
CA ASP A 60 -2.11 -7.01 12.12
C ASP A 60 -1.17 -7.42 13.26
N ARG A 61 -0.47 -8.55 13.09
CA ARG A 61 0.53 -9.02 14.06
C ARG A 61 1.86 -8.34 13.80
N THR A 62 2.52 -7.81 14.84
CA THR A 62 3.81 -7.09 14.68
C THR A 62 4.87 -7.93 13.97
N TRP A 63 4.99 -9.22 14.31
CA TRP A 63 5.96 -10.11 13.64
C TRP A 63 5.71 -10.26 12.14
N ALA A 64 4.44 -10.22 11.71
CA ALA A 64 4.08 -10.30 10.30
C ALA A 64 4.55 -9.05 9.56
N TRP A 65 4.35 -7.87 10.15
CA TRP A 65 4.84 -6.61 9.59
C TRP A 65 6.36 -6.56 9.50
N THR A 66 7.08 -7.04 10.52
CA THR A 66 8.55 -7.15 10.49
C THR A 66 9.02 -8.10 9.39
N ALA A 67 8.42 -9.30 9.30
CA ALA A 67 8.77 -10.28 8.28
C ALA A 67 8.50 -9.73 6.86
N THR A 68 7.36 -9.07 6.65
CA THR A 68 7.04 -8.41 5.38
C THR A 68 8.05 -7.33 5.03
N ALA A 69 8.42 -6.46 5.99
CA ALA A 69 9.41 -5.41 5.74
C ALA A 69 10.77 -6.00 5.33
N LEU A 70 11.24 -7.03 6.04
CA LEU A 70 12.50 -7.72 5.73
C LEU A 70 12.44 -8.38 4.35
N LEU A 71 11.33 -9.06 4.02
CA LEU A 71 11.13 -9.67 2.71
C LEU A 71 11.16 -8.62 1.60
N LEU A 72 10.46 -7.49 1.76
CA LEU A 72 10.42 -6.43 0.76
C LEU A 72 11.79 -5.81 0.54
N VAL A 73 12.56 -5.57 1.61
CA VAL A 73 13.94 -5.11 1.49
C VAL A 73 14.79 -6.13 0.75
N ALA A 74 14.70 -7.42 1.09
CA ALA A 74 15.46 -8.47 0.42
C ALA A 74 15.13 -8.55 -1.08
N VAL A 75 13.85 -8.45 -1.44
CA VAL A 75 13.38 -8.47 -2.83
C VAL A 75 13.86 -7.25 -3.61
N LEU A 76 13.79 -6.06 -3.00
CA LEU A 76 14.29 -4.83 -3.63
C LEU A 76 15.80 -4.89 -3.86
N VAL A 77 16.56 -5.36 -2.86
CA VAL A 77 18.02 -5.54 -2.98
C VAL A 77 18.34 -6.56 -4.07
N TYR A 78 17.71 -7.74 -4.03
CA TYR A 78 17.88 -8.77 -5.05
C TYR A 78 17.52 -8.26 -6.46
N GLY A 79 16.43 -7.50 -6.56
CA GLY A 79 15.99 -6.84 -7.77
C GLY A 79 17.11 -6.02 -8.40
N VAL A 80 17.70 -5.10 -7.63
CA VAL A 80 18.73 -4.17 -8.09
C VAL A 80 20.08 -4.86 -8.35
N THR A 81 20.51 -5.76 -7.48
CA THR A 81 21.89 -6.30 -7.52
C THR A 81 22.04 -7.56 -8.38
N VAL A 82 20.97 -8.34 -8.55
CA VAL A 82 21.01 -9.63 -9.26
C VAL A 82 20.07 -9.59 -10.45
N TYR A 83 18.77 -9.41 -10.22
CA TYR A 83 17.75 -9.60 -11.25
C TYR A 83 17.91 -8.63 -12.43
N TYR A 84 17.94 -7.32 -12.18
CA TYR A 84 18.04 -6.32 -13.24
C TYR A 84 19.30 -6.48 -14.09
N PRO A 85 20.51 -6.62 -13.51
CA PRO A 85 21.72 -6.89 -14.27
C PRO A 85 21.62 -8.17 -15.12
N THR A 86 21.11 -9.27 -14.56
CA THR A 86 20.97 -10.55 -15.28
C THR A 86 20.01 -10.44 -16.46
N VAL A 87 18.83 -9.83 -16.27
CA VAL A 87 17.86 -9.66 -17.36
C VAL A 87 18.37 -8.70 -18.43
N HIS A 88 19.05 -7.62 -18.04
CA HIS A 88 19.63 -6.66 -18.98
C HIS A 88 20.76 -7.27 -19.81
N ALA A 89 21.54 -8.20 -19.24
CA ALA A 89 22.54 -8.97 -19.97
C ALA A 89 21.92 -9.99 -20.93
N ALA A 90 20.78 -10.59 -20.56
CA ALA A 90 20.10 -11.60 -21.36
C ALA A 90 19.31 -11.01 -22.54
N ARG A 91 18.76 -9.79 -22.40
CA ARG A 91 18.00 -9.14 -23.48
C ARG A 91 17.98 -7.60 -23.38
N PRO A 92 17.76 -6.89 -24.51
CA PRO A 92 17.42 -5.48 -24.46
C PRO A 92 16.07 -5.26 -23.75
N MET A 93 16.04 -4.31 -22.80
CA MET A 93 14.84 -3.89 -22.08
C MET A 93 14.00 -2.94 -22.96
N GLY A 94 12.78 -3.34 -23.29
CA GLY A 94 11.82 -2.50 -24.00
C GLY A 94 11.12 -1.50 -23.07
N LEU A 95 10.36 -0.58 -23.65
CA LEU A 95 9.59 0.42 -22.88
C LEU A 95 8.65 -0.25 -21.87
N LEU A 96 7.99 -1.34 -22.26
CA LEU A 96 7.06 -2.06 -21.40
C LEU A 96 7.76 -2.72 -20.19
N ASP A 97 8.98 -3.24 -20.37
CA ASP A 97 9.80 -3.79 -19.28
C ASP A 97 10.15 -2.69 -18.26
N TRP A 98 10.51 -1.49 -18.74
CA TRP A 98 10.79 -0.35 -17.86
C TRP A 98 9.56 0.12 -17.10
N VAL A 99 8.41 0.21 -17.77
CA VAL A 99 7.15 0.62 -17.14
C VAL A 99 6.72 -0.39 -16.08
N GLU A 100 6.71 -1.68 -16.41
CA GLU A 100 6.34 -2.74 -15.47
C GLU A 100 7.28 -2.76 -14.26
N GLY A 101 8.59 -2.73 -14.50
CA GLY A 101 9.59 -2.77 -13.44
C GLY A 101 9.52 -1.55 -12.51
N THR A 102 9.25 -0.37 -13.06
CA THR A 102 9.07 0.87 -12.28
C THR A 102 7.80 0.82 -11.44
N LEU A 103 6.68 0.38 -12.03
CA LEU A 103 5.41 0.24 -11.31
C LEU A 103 5.52 -0.80 -10.21
N TYR A 104 6.13 -1.95 -10.49
CA TYR A 104 6.32 -3.02 -9.53
C TYR A 104 7.16 -2.54 -8.36
N THR A 105 8.32 -1.95 -8.64
CA THR A 105 9.23 -1.39 -7.63
C THR A 105 8.55 -0.30 -6.81
N GLY A 106 7.81 0.61 -7.44
CA GLY A 106 7.06 1.66 -6.77
C GLY A 106 6.00 1.11 -5.81
N LEU A 107 5.27 0.07 -6.21
CA LEU A 107 4.29 -0.60 -5.36
C LEU A 107 4.95 -1.31 -4.17
N LEU A 108 6.09 -1.97 -4.37
CA LEU A 108 6.86 -2.59 -3.28
C LEU A 108 7.38 -1.55 -2.29
N LEU A 109 7.90 -0.42 -2.77
CA LEU A 109 8.36 0.68 -1.93
C LEU A 109 7.19 1.29 -1.12
N ALA A 110 6.02 1.47 -1.75
CA ALA A 110 4.83 1.95 -1.06
C ALA A 110 4.36 0.96 0.02
N ALA A 111 4.38 -0.34 -0.27
CA ALA A 111 4.04 -1.39 0.69
C ALA A 111 5.06 -1.44 1.85
N LEU A 112 6.35 -1.29 1.56
CA LEU A 112 7.41 -1.20 2.57
C LEU A 112 7.23 0.03 3.45
N GLY A 113 6.93 1.19 2.86
CA GLY A 113 6.58 2.41 3.59
C GLY A 113 5.41 2.19 4.54
N CYS A 114 4.34 1.52 4.10
CA CYS A 114 3.22 1.16 4.97
C CYS A 114 3.64 0.24 6.13
N ALA A 115 4.51 -0.74 5.87
CA ALA A 115 5.01 -1.64 6.91
C ALA A 115 5.85 -0.90 7.95
N LEU A 116 6.76 -0.01 7.52
CA LEU A 116 7.60 0.78 8.40
C LEU A 116 6.80 1.79 9.23
N LEU A 117 5.82 2.48 8.63
CA LEU A 117 4.91 3.37 9.35
C LEU A 117 4.12 2.60 10.42
N ARG A 118 3.60 1.42 10.07
CA ARG A 118 2.90 0.56 11.02
C ARG A 118 3.80 0.07 12.17
N LEU A 119 5.07 -0.23 11.90
CA LEU A 119 6.05 -0.68 12.90
C LEU A 119 6.52 0.46 13.82
N THR A 120 6.62 1.68 13.32
CA THR A 120 6.94 2.87 14.12
C THR A 120 5.78 3.40 14.95
N GLY A 121 4.58 2.79 14.82
CA GLY A 121 3.38 3.22 15.53
C GLY A 121 2.77 4.51 14.98
N THR A 122 3.22 4.99 13.82
CA THR A 122 2.58 6.13 13.16
C THR A 122 1.24 5.67 12.58
N THR A 123 0.15 6.35 12.96
CA THR A 123 -1.20 6.11 12.43
C THR A 123 -1.46 7.00 11.22
N VAL A 124 -2.04 6.47 10.12
CA VAL A 124 -2.63 7.34 9.08
C VAL A 124 -3.79 8.03 9.77
N ALA A 125 -3.60 9.29 10.15
CA ALA A 125 -4.71 10.07 10.66
C ALA A 125 -5.79 10.07 9.58
N PRO A 126 -7.05 9.70 9.89
CA PRO A 126 -8.14 9.99 8.99
C PRO A 126 -8.09 11.50 8.78
N SER A 127 -7.96 11.94 7.53
CA SER A 127 -8.06 13.37 7.22
C SER A 127 -9.37 13.86 7.83
N ARG A 128 -9.30 14.61 8.93
CA ARG A 128 -10.44 15.38 9.43
C ARG A 128 -10.64 16.46 8.39
N SER A 129 -11.41 16.18 7.35
CA SER A 129 -12.13 17.20 6.62
C SER A 129 -13.08 17.85 7.62
N GLY A 130 -12.56 18.87 8.31
CA GLY A 130 -13.29 19.69 9.26
C GLY A 130 -14.37 20.47 8.53
N VAL A 131 -15.58 19.92 8.49
CA VAL A 131 -16.82 20.67 8.22
C VAL A 131 -17.93 20.12 9.11
N THR A 132 -17.76 20.19 10.43
CA THR A 132 -18.88 20.11 11.39
C THR A 132 -18.43 20.64 12.75
N SER A 133 -18.04 21.91 12.82
CA SER A 133 -17.86 22.59 14.13
C SER A 133 -18.21 24.07 14.07
N ALA A 134 -19.22 24.44 13.27
CA ALA A 134 -19.79 25.80 13.28
C ALA A 134 -21.31 25.83 13.56
N ARG A 135 -21.99 24.67 13.63
CA ARG A 135 -23.45 24.62 13.79
C ARG A 135 -23.93 24.45 15.23
N GLY A 136 -23.06 24.06 16.16
CA GLY A 136 -23.41 23.93 17.59
C GLY A 136 -23.42 25.27 18.32
N SER A 137 -22.40 26.10 18.10
CA SER A 137 -22.24 27.37 18.85
C SER A 137 -23.28 28.43 18.52
N ALA A 138 -23.92 28.37 17.34
CA ALA A 138 -24.96 29.33 16.96
C ALA A 138 -26.34 28.99 17.55
N LEU A 139 -26.59 27.72 17.86
CA LEU A 139 -27.84 27.27 18.48
C LEU A 139 -27.85 27.53 20.00
N ASP A 140 -26.70 27.39 20.65
CA ASP A 140 -26.57 27.68 22.09
C ASP A 140 -26.69 29.18 22.37
N ALA A 141 -26.11 30.05 21.53
CA ALA A 141 -26.24 31.50 21.66
C ALA A 141 -27.68 32.02 21.42
N ALA A 142 -28.47 31.32 20.61
CA ALA A 142 -29.88 31.68 20.37
C ALA A 142 -30.81 31.24 21.51
N GLY A 143 -30.46 30.16 22.24
CA GLY A 143 -31.23 29.69 23.39
C GLY A 143 -31.07 30.56 24.64
N GLU A 144 -29.90 31.19 24.81
CA GLU A 144 -29.59 31.97 26.01
C GLU A 144 -30.19 33.39 25.97
N ALA A 145 -30.41 33.95 24.77
CA ALA A 145 -31.08 35.24 24.60
C ALA A 145 -32.60 35.21 24.84
N ALA A 146 -33.24 34.03 24.80
CA ALA A 146 -34.68 33.88 24.98
C ALA A 146 -35.12 33.72 26.45
N SER A 147 -34.18 33.64 27.39
CA SER A 147 -34.46 33.25 28.79
C SER A 147 -34.25 34.36 29.83
N GLN A 148 -34.08 35.63 29.44
CA GLN A 148 -34.05 36.76 30.38
C GLN A 148 -35.44 37.42 30.50
N PRO A 149 -36.24 37.11 31.54
CA PRO A 149 -37.46 37.87 31.83
C PRO A 149 -37.10 39.26 32.38
N ALA A 150 -37.72 40.27 31.79
CA ALA A 150 -37.67 41.66 32.20
C ALA A 150 -38.16 41.81 33.66
N SER A 151 -37.22 41.93 34.60
CA SER A 151 -37.50 42.29 35.99
C SER A 151 -37.67 43.80 36.08
N THR A 152 -38.92 44.25 35.93
CA THR A 152 -39.38 45.56 36.40
C THR A 152 -39.29 45.62 37.93
N ARG A 153 -38.66 46.67 38.47
CA ARG A 153 -38.97 47.11 39.83
C ARG A 153 -39.06 48.64 39.93
N PRO A 154 -40.06 49.14 40.68
CA PRO A 154 -40.28 50.55 40.96
C PRO A 154 -39.43 51.00 42.17
N VAL A 155 -39.07 52.28 42.25
CA VAL A 155 -39.67 53.34 43.10
C VAL A 155 -39.14 54.68 42.58
#